data_AF-A0A6L5TAC7-F1
#
_entry.id   AF-A0A6L5TAC7-F1
#
_cell.length_a   1.000
_cell.length_b   1.000
_cell.length_c   1.000
_cell.angle_alpha   90.00
_cell.angle_beta   90.00
_cell.angle_gamma   90.00
#
_symmetry.space_group_name_H-M   'P 1'
#
loop_
_entity.id
_entity.type
_entity.pdbx_description
1 polymer ?
#
loop_
_entity_poly.entity_id
_entity_poly.type
_entity_poly.pdbx_seq_one_letter_code
_entity_poly.pdbx_strand_id
1 'polypeptide(L)'
;MNNYLNNNIVLINMYENLYANGIRIDEIIQMFKKGEFAQYSGFDFGRFRVFVDGCLLLLNKEKLNRYYKDEYCFAKFIDKVSDDPQLIPYINYIQNEDLFSEIEDVGLYHSMEGKAKRTWDQVWTIRNALAHMQYGNFQFQESGQLICYYLYNKDKGVRKDVGIVFEPILHEFVKSFFSNYSFGIPFRNTFFMKYSMKNMRKTLRMRYYEITSLKGVDEVYDGYSENSIANLIKRMNDMVDLPAYLSDNKNKFDIKEYKISEKINENHFRRIAKNYELNDKNKYFYGLKTFLDFETEISNFLVHIGQLNEVLYEYYVFLNCGKYSKTQIKEAEPLFEQKLGELKEDESAVIAFDIGFTFMKIMNFALRTEDDDYEKLDYAKVDVSMFFYDEEALRKYVIDNSIKKDGTQKYVVERIRNSLMHGNFNIEATSRGEILVIFTDTYNKRSDVIKVTLNKLKVFLCQPSLYVGIPSETDVMLFQRQDI
;
A
#
# COMPACT_ATOMS: atom_id res chain seq x y z
N MET A 1 -0.03 15.84 20.54
CA MET A 1 0.31 14.72 19.63
C MET A 1 -0.95 14.39 18.85
N ASN A 2 -0.89 14.40 17.52
CA ASN A 2 -2.07 14.13 16.70
C ASN A 2 -2.53 12.68 16.89
N ASN A 3 -3.84 12.44 16.92
CA ASN A 3 -4.38 11.08 16.84
C ASN A 3 -3.86 10.37 15.57
N TYR A 4 -3.70 9.05 15.62
CA TYR A 4 -3.15 8.22 14.55
C TYR A 4 -3.80 8.45 13.17
N LEU A 5 -5.13 8.45 13.07
CA LEU A 5 -5.82 8.66 11.80
C LEU A 5 -5.64 10.10 11.25
N ASN A 6 -5.43 11.07 12.15
CA ASN A 6 -5.12 12.45 11.78
C ASN A 6 -3.67 12.60 11.31
N ASN A 7 -2.74 11.89 11.95
CA ASN A 7 -1.37 11.79 11.45
C ASN A 7 -1.35 11.27 10.01
N ASN A 8 -2.12 10.20 9.75
CA ASN A 8 -2.21 9.62 8.42
C ASN A 8 -2.74 10.59 7.38
N ILE A 9 -3.86 11.28 7.66
CA ILE A 9 -4.43 12.19 6.66
C ILE A 9 -3.55 13.41 6.40
N VAL A 10 -2.87 13.94 7.43
CA VAL A 10 -1.91 15.03 7.29
C VAL A 10 -0.76 14.62 6.38
N LEU A 11 -0.17 13.44 6.61
CA LEU A 11 0.94 12.96 5.78
C LEU A 11 0.48 12.55 4.37
N ILE A 12 -0.69 11.95 4.20
CA ILE A 12 -1.29 11.69 2.87
C ILE A 12 -1.41 13.00 2.08
N ASN A 13 -1.96 14.06 2.69
CA ASN A 13 -2.13 15.34 2.03
C ASN A 13 -0.79 16.02 1.74
N MET A 14 0.18 15.92 2.66
CA MET A 14 1.54 16.40 2.42
C MET A 14 2.14 15.69 1.20
N TYR A 15 2.13 14.36 1.16
CA TYR A 15 2.65 13.59 0.04
C TYR A 15 1.90 13.93 -1.25
N GLU A 16 0.56 13.92 -1.27
CA GLU A 16 -0.23 14.28 -2.47
C GLU A 16 0.14 15.66 -3.02
N ASN A 17 0.41 16.64 -2.14
CA ASN A 17 0.85 17.97 -2.55
C ASN A 17 2.23 17.98 -3.21
N LEU A 18 3.16 17.10 -2.80
CA LEU A 18 4.46 16.94 -3.47
C LEU A 18 4.30 16.51 -4.94
N TYR A 19 3.27 15.73 -5.26
CA TYR A 19 3.03 15.20 -6.60
C TYR A 19 1.96 15.97 -7.39
N ALA A 20 1.42 17.07 -6.85
CA ALA A 20 0.32 17.82 -7.44
C ALA A 20 0.63 18.37 -8.86
N ASN A 21 1.88 18.73 -9.10
CA ASN A 21 2.36 19.31 -10.37
C ASN A 21 3.18 18.30 -11.20
N GLY A 22 2.88 17.02 -11.02
CA GLY A 22 3.60 15.89 -11.59
C GLY A 22 4.59 15.26 -10.60
N ILE A 23 5.09 14.09 -10.96
CA ILE A 23 6.04 13.32 -10.16
C ILE A 23 7.44 13.83 -10.49
N ARG A 24 8.01 14.67 -9.62
CA ARG A 24 9.29 15.36 -9.83
C ARG A 24 10.23 15.12 -8.67
N ILE A 25 10.95 14.00 -8.73
CA ILE A 25 11.76 13.54 -7.60
C ILE A 25 12.92 14.50 -7.31
N ASP A 26 13.48 15.15 -8.33
CA ASP A 26 14.51 16.17 -8.13
C ASP A 26 13.99 17.35 -7.28
N GLU A 27 12.73 17.75 -7.42
CA GLU A 27 12.13 18.81 -6.59
C GLU A 27 11.97 18.34 -5.13
N ILE A 28 11.53 17.10 -4.91
CA ILE A 28 11.43 16.49 -3.57
C ILE A 28 12.81 16.44 -2.89
N ILE A 29 13.86 16.06 -3.62
CA ILE A 29 15.24 16.06 -3.12
C ILE A 29 15.68 17.49 -2.73
N GLN A 30 15.31 18.51 -3.50
CA GLN A 30 15.61 19.91 -3.14
C GLN A 30 14.85 20.36 -1.89
N MET A 31 13.58 19.96 -1.73
CA MET A 31 12.79 20.24 -0.53
C MET A 31 13.40 19.56 0.70
N PHE A 32 13.85 18.31 0.56
CA PHE A 32 14.59 17.57 1.59
C PHE A 32 15.85 18.33 2.04
N LYS A 33 16.69 18.77 1.10
CA LYS A 33 17.90 19.56 1.39
C LYS A 33 17.64 20.85 2.15
N LYS A 34 16.48 21.47 1.90
CA LYS A 34 16.06 22.72 2.55
C LYS A 34 15.42 22.49 3.92
N GLY A 35 15.21 21.23 4.31
CA GLY A 35 14.55 20.89 5.58
C GLY A 35 13.05 21.19 5.58
N GLU A 36 12.39 21.18 4.42
CA GLU A 36 10.95 21.49 4.28
C GLU A 36 10.03 20.41 4.89
N PHE A 37 10.60 19.33 5.45
CA PHE A 37 9.88 18.29 6.18
C PHE A 37 10.08 18.36 7.70
N ALA A 38 10.83 19.35 8.22
CA ALA A 38 11.24 19.41 9.62
C ALA A 38 10.10 19.68 10.61
N GLN A 39 8.92 20.06 10.11
CA GLN A 39 7.69 20.20 10.89
C GLN A 39 7.12 18.85 11.36
N TYR A 40 7.59 17.72 10.80
CA TYR A 40 7.16 16.37 11.20
C TYR A 40 8.27 15.69 11.99
N SER A 41 7.88 14.91 13.01
CA SER A 41 8.82 14.15 13.81
C SER A 41 9.08 12.75 13.24
N GLY A 42 10.19 12.12 13.63
CA GLY A 42 10.43 10.70 13.34
C GLY A 42 9.27 9.82 13.79
N PHE A 43 8.62 10.17 14.90
CA PHE A 43 7.45 9.44 15.41
C PHE A 43 6.22 9.56 14.49
N ASP A 44 6.02 10.71 13.83
CA ASP A 44 4.91 10.91 12.88
C ASP A 44 5.11 10.04 11.63
N PHE A 45 6.33 10.03 11.08
CA PHE A 45 6.68 9.16 9.95
C PHE A 45 6.66 7.67 10.31
N GLY A 46 7.12 7.31 11.52
CA GLY A 46 7.07 5.92 12.01
C GLY A 46 5.64 5.40 12.11
N ARG A 47 4.70 6.19 12.66
CA ARG A 47 3.28 5.80 12.68
C ARG A 47 2.70 5.67 11.27
N PHE A 48 3.08 6.57 10.36
CA PHE A 48 2.64 6.47 8.97
C PHE A 48 3.17 5.23 8.25
N ARG A 49 4.38 4.78 8.60
CA ARG A 49 4.93 3.52 8.10
C ARG A 49 4.02 2.34 8.44
N VAL A 50 3.54 2.26 9.69
CA VAL A 50 2.57 1.24 10.11
C VAL A 50 1.28 1.30 9.28
N PHE A 51 0.81 2.49 8.91
CA PHE A 51 -0.35 2.65 8.03
C PHE A 51 -0.09 2.11 6.61
N VAL A 52 1.04 2.46 6.01
CA VAL A 52 1.43 2.00 4.67
C VAL A 52 1.64 0.48 4.65
N ASP A 53 2.33 -0.06 5.65
CA ASP A 53 2.55 -1.50 5.79
C ASP A 53 1.23 -2.26 5.95
N GLY A 54 0.28 -1.70 6.72
CA GLY A 54 -1.07 -2.24 6.81
C GLY A 54 -1.80 -2.23 5.47
N CYS A 55 -1.66 -1.18 4.67
CA CYS A 55 -2.24 -1.12 3.33
C CYS A 55 -1.64 -2.19 2.40
N LEU A 56 -0.31 -2.35 2.40
CA LEU A 56 0.38 -3.39 1.61
C LEU A 56 -0.06 -4.79 2.03
N LEU A 57 -0.10 -5.08 3.33
CA LEU A 57 -0.51 -6.37 3.87
C LEU A 57 -1.95 -6.72 3.48
N LEU A 58 -2.89 -5.76 3.59
CA LEU A 58 -4.30 -5.98 3.26
C LEU A 58 -4.51 -6.15 1.76
N LEU A 59 -3.83 -5.33 0.94
CA LEU A 59 -3.94 -5.34 -0.52
C LEU A 59 -3.34 -6.59 -1.15
N ASN A 60 -2.17 -7.04 -0.67
CA ASN A 60 -1.36 -8.03 -1.37
C ASN A 60 -1.46 -9.46 -0.81
N LYS A 61 -2.06 -9.67 0.37
CA LYS A 61 -2.17 -11.02 0.96
C LYS A 61 -2.86 -12.03 0.06
N GLU A 62 -3.97 -11.66 -0.57
CA GLU A 62 -4.67 -12.61 -1.46
C GLU A 62 -3.88 -12.83 -2.76
N LYS A 63 -3.08 -11.85 -3.20
CA LYS A 63 -2.21 -11.97 -4.36
C LYS A 63 -1.02 -12.89 -4.09
N LEU A 64 -0.33 -12.72 -2.96
CA LEU A 64 0.75 -13.62 -2.54
C LEU A 64 0.26 -15.08 -2.55
N ASN A 65 -0.92 -15.35 -2.00
CA ASN A 65 -1.52 -16.68 -2.06
C ASN A 65 -1.96 -17.12 -3.46
N ARG A 66 -2.39 -16.21 -4.34
CA ARG A 66 -2.77 -16.54 -5.72
C ARG A 66 -1.56 -16.96 -6.55
N TYR A 67 -0.45 -16.25 -6.41
CA TYR A 67 0.74 -16.42 -7.25
C TYR A 67 1.76 -17.41 -6.68
N TYR A 68 1.98 -17.41 -5.37
CA TYR A 68 3.06 -18.16 -4.72
C TYR A 68 2.54 -19.17 -3.68
N LYS A 69 1.32 -19.68 -3.83
CA LYS A 69 0.80 -20.68 -2.89
C LYS A 69 1.79 -21.84 -2.75
N ASP A 70 2.19 -22.11 -1.51
CA ASP A 70 3.13 -23.17 -1.12
C ASP A 70 4.59 -22.93 -1.57
N GLU A 71 4.93 -21.73 -2.08
CA GLU A 71 6.26 -21.33 -2.58
C GLU A 71 6.95 -20.27 -1.71
N TYR A 72 6.39 -19.96 -0.53
CA TYR A 72 6.99 -19.07 0.45
C TYR A 72 6.81 -19.61 1.87
N CYS A 73 7.65 -19.18 2.81
CA CYS A 73 7.57 -19.59 4.22
C CYS A 73 7.91 -18.46 5.19
N PHE A 74 6.91 -17.97 5.93
CA PHE A 74 7.11 -16.93 6.94
C PHE A 74 7.97 -17.41 8.12
N ALA A 75 7.94 -18.68 8.48
CA ALA A 75 8.77 -19.17 9.60
C ALA A 75 10.26 -19.04 9.29
N LYS A 76 10.68 -19.36 8.06
CA LYS A 76 12.08 -19.22 7.63
C LYS A 76 12.57 -17.77 7.65
N PHE A 77 11.68 -16.79 7.47
CA PHE A 77 12.03 -15.38 7.65
C PHE A 77 12.46 -15.10 9.09
N ILE A 78 11.70 -15.61 10.07
CA ILE A 78 12.01 -15.43 11.50
C ILE A 78 13.30 -16.17 11.86
N ASP A 79 13.54 -17.35 11.30
CA ASP A 79 14.80 -18.08 11.53
C ASP A 79 16.03 -17.27 11.08
N LYS A 80 15.87 -16.38 10.09
CA LYS A 80 16.95 -15.55 9.51
C LYS A 80 16.98 -14.12 10.03
N VAL A 81 15.93 -13.65 10.70
CA VAL A 81 15.80 -12.24 11.12
C VAL A 81 16.92 -11.81 12.06
N SER A 82 17.42 -12.75 12.87
CA SER A 82 18.51 -12.51 13.82
C SER A 82 19.85 -12.27 13.12
N ASP A 83 19.99 -12.69 11.86
CA ASP A 83 21.18 -12.49 11.04
C ASP A 83 21.10 -11.22 10.17
N ASP A 84 19.96 -10.51 10.17
CA ASP A 84 19.79 -9.28 9.39
C ASP A 84 20.60 -8.12 10.01
N PRO A 85 21.63 -7.58 9.33
CA PRO A 85 22.46 -6.51 9.85
C PRO A 85 21.68 -5.24 10.25
N GLN A 86 20.54 -4.98 9.62
CA GLN A 86 19.70 -3.82 9.90
C GLN A 86 18.87 -4.01 11.19
N LEU A 87 18.53 -5.26 11.53
CA LEU A 87 17.70 -5.58 12.69
C LEU A 87 18.51 -6.02 13.91
N ILE A 88 19.76 -6.48 13.75
CA ILE A 88 20.65 -6.85 14.86
C ILE A 88 20.68 -5.77 15.97
N PRO A 89 20.89 -4.47 15.69
CA PRO A 89 20.91 -3.45 16.75
C PRO A 89 19.59 -3.34 17.51
N TYR A 90 18.47 -3.52 16.81
CA TYR A 90 17.13 -3.49 17.38
C TYR A 90 16.83 -4.73 18.23
N ILE A 91 17.14 -5.93 17.72
CA ILE A 91 16.95 -7.19 18.46
C ILE A 91 17.78 -7.17 19.75
N ASN A 92 19.03 -6.73 19.67
CA ASN A 92 19.88 -6.55 20.85
C ASN A 92 19.27 -5.55 21.84
N TYR A 93 18.69 -4.45 21.36
CA TYR A 93 18.01 -3.50 22.24
C TYR A 93 16.82 -4.14 22.96
N ILE A 94 15.96 -4.87 22.25
CA ILE A 94 14.81 -5.57 22.86
C ILE A 94 15.27 -6.59 23.90
N GLN A 95 16.27 -7.40 23.60
CA GLN A 95 16.76 -8.46 24.51
C GLN A 95 17.41 -7.93 25.79
N ASN A 96 17.92 -6.69 25.78
CA ASN A 96 18.58 -6.08 26.92
C ASN A 96 17.70 -5.10 27.69
N GLU A 97 16.48 -4.82 27.23
CA GLU A 97 15.58 -3.92 27.94
C GLU A 97 14.69 -4.63 28.95
N ASP A 98 14.66 -4.10 30.16
CA ASP A 98 13.87 -4.66 31.27
C ASP A 98 12.38 -4.75 30.93
N LEU A 99 11.87 -3.83 30.08
CA LEU A 99 10.48 -3.84 29.64
C LEU A 99 10.12 -5.08 28.80
N PHE A 100 11.11 -5.70 28.17
CA PHE A 100 10.94 -6.84 27.27
C PHE A 100 11.65 -8.11 27.77
N SER A 101 12.16 -8.11 29.01
CA SER A 101 12.95 -9.21 29.55
C SER A 101 12.19 -10.54 29.66
N GLU A 102 10.85 -10.50 29.66
CA GLU A 102 9.99 -11.69 29.68
C GLU A 102 9.76 -12.29 28.27
N ILE A 103 10.27 -11.65 27.23
CA ILE A 103 10.10 -12.08 25.83
C ILE A 103 11.32 -12.93 25.45
N GLU A 104 11.15 -14.26 25.52
CA GLU A 104 12.23 -15.22 25.22
C GLU A 104 12.66 -15.19 23.74
N ASP A 105 11.70 -15.12 22.81
CA ASP A 105 11.95 -15.11 21.36
C ASP A 105 11.30 -13.90 20.69
N VAL A 106 12.12 -13.09 20.00
CA VAL A 106 11.65 -11.94 19.23
C VAL A 106 11.08 -12.41 17.89
N GLY A 107 9.75 -12.33 17.75
CA GLY A 107 9.03 -12.68 16.52
C GLY A 107 8.38 -11.47 15.84
N LEU A 108 7.28 -11.67 15.12
CA LEU A 108 6.45 -10.56 14.63
C LEU A 108 5.51 -10.06 15.73
N TYR A 109 5.00 -10.99 16.53
CA TYR A 109 4.00 -10.73 17.57
C TYR A 109 4.26 -11.59 18.80
N HIS A 110 4.20 -10.95 19.97
CA HIS A 110 4.25 -11.62 21.28
C HIS A 110 2.93 -11.46 22.03
N SER A 111 2.29 -12.56 22.44
CA SER A 111 1.06 -12.52 23.24
C SER A 111 1.38 -12.28 24.71
N MET A 112 0.81 -11.21 25.27
CA MET A 112 0.87 -10.92 26.71
C MET A 112 -0.02 -11.86 27.54
N GLU A 113 -0.90 -12.63 26.90
CA GLU A 113 -1.71 -13.66 27.56
C GLU A 113 -1.04 -15.05 27.51
N GLY A 114 0.23 -15.13 27.10
CA GLY A 114 1.01 -16.37 27.05
C GLY A 114 0.59 -17.34 25.94
N LYS A 115 -0.16 -16.86 24.93
CA LYS A 115 -0.64 -17.71 23.83
C LYS A 115 0.45 -17.94 22.79
N ALA A 116 0.99 -19.15 22.73
CA ALA A 116 1.88 -19.56 21.66
C ALA A 116 1.17 -19.49 20.30
N LYS A 117 1.81 -18.83 19.32
CA LYS A 117 1.31 -18.70 17.94
C LYS A 117 2.43 -19.02 16.96
N ARG A 118 2.16 -19.88 15.99
CA ARG A 118 3.04 -20.07 14.84
C ARG A 118 3.10 -18.78 14.01
N THR A 119 4.17 -18.57 13.25
CA THR A 119 4.37 -17.33 12.48
C THR A 119 3.19 -17.00 11.57
N TRP A 120 2.59 -18.00 10.91
CA TRP A 120 1.37 -17.81 10.12
C TRP A 120 0.21 -17.23 10.93
N ASP A 121 0.00 -17.75 12.14
CA ASP A 121 -1.06 -17.33 13.05
C ASP A 121 -0.77 -15.93 13.63
N GLN A 122 0.51 -15.55 13.78
CA GLN A 122 0.94 -14.19 14.13
C GLN A 122 0.57 -13.20 13.01
N VAL A 123 0.94 -13.49 11.76
CA VAL A 123 0.60 -12.64 10.59
C VAL A 123 -0.91 -12.46 10.46
N TRP A 124 -1.68 -13.53 10.64
CA TRP A 124 -3.15 -13.45 10.61
C TRP A 124 -3.71 -12.58 11.75
N THR A 125 -3.14 -12.70 12.95
CA THR A 125 -3.51 -11.87 14.12
C THR A 125 -3.25 -10.40 13.83
N ILE A 126 -2.07 -10.06 13.32
CA ILE A 126 -1.67 -8.70 12.95
C ILE A 126 -2.60 -8.15 11.86
N ARG A 127 -2.79 -8.88 10.77
CA ARG A 127 -3.64 -8.46 9.65
C ARG A 127 -5.06 -8.15 10.09
N ASN A 128 -5.66 -9.00 10.92
CA ASN A 128 -7.01 -8.77 11.41
C ASN A 128 -7.08 -7.54 12.31
N ALA A 129 -6.10 -7.36 13.21
CA ALA A 129 -6.07 -6.18 14.06
C ALA A 129 -5.91 -4.89 13.24
N LEU A 130 -5.05 -4.89 12.22
CA LEU A 130 -4.89 -3.77 11.28
C LEU A 130 -6.18 -3.48 10.52
N ALA A 131 -6.89 -4.51 10.05
CA ALA A 131 -8.15 -4.35 9.34
C ALA A 131 -9.27 -3.72 10.20
N HIS A 132 -9.25 -3.99 11.50
CA HIS A 132 -10.29 -3.57 12.44
C HIS A 132 -9.89 -2.38 13.33
N MET A 133 -8.77 -1.69 13.02
CA MET A 133 -8.25 -0.59 13.83
C MET A 133 -8.04 -0.96 15.32
N GLN A 134 -7.68 -2.22 15.58
CA GLN A 134 -7.49 -2.78 16.94
C GLN A 134 -6.02 -2.75 17.37
N TYR A 135 -5.34 -1.65 17.10
CA TYR A 135 -3.92 -1.47 17.37
C TYR A 135 -3.61 -0.03 17.78
N GLY A 136 -2.55 0.16 18.57
CA GLY A 136 -2.17 1.47 19.07
C GLY A 136 -1.12 1.41 20.16
N ASN A 137 -1.08 2.42 21.03
CA ASN A 137 -0.10 2.53 22.14
C ASN A 137 1.35 2.34 21.68
N PHE A 138 1.73 3.10 20.65
CA PHE A 138 3.06 3.08 20.04
C PHE A 138 4.14 3.47 21.07
N GLN A 139 5.11 2.58 21.27
CA GLN A 139 6.32 2.85 22.04
C GLN A 139 7.42 3.34 21.11
N PHE A 140 8.15 4.36 21.53
CA PHE A 140 9.17 5.01 20.71
C PHE A 140 10.30 5.58 21.57
N GLN A 141 11.47 5.72 20.96
CA GLN A 141 12.63 6.37 21.57
C GLN A 141 12.55 7.89 21.42
N GLU A 142 13.34 8.65 22.19
CA GLU A 142 13.43 10.11 22.07
C GLU A 142 13.81 10.59 20.66
N SER A 143 14.56 9.77 19.90
CA SER A 143 14.88 10.01 18.48
C SER A 143 13.65 10.04 17.57
N GLY A 144 12.51 9.54 18.04
CA GLY A 144 11.30 9.29 17.26
C GLY A 144 11.22 7.88 16.68
N GLN A 145 12.23 7.02 16.92
CA GLN A 145 12.23 5.64 16.43
C GLN A 145 11.16 4.81 17.14
N LEU A 146 10.20 4.28 16.39
CA LEU A 146 9.27 3.26 16.87
C LEU A 146 10.02 1.99 17.29
N ILE A 147 9.60 1.48 18.45
CA ILE A 147 10.08 0.22 19.02
C ILE A 147 9.01 -0.84 18.74
N CYS A 148 7.81 -0.62 19.26
CA CYS A 148 6.72 -1.57 19.15
C CYS A 148 5.35 -0.89 19.30
N TYR A 149 4.27 -1.63 19.03
CA TYR A 149 2.91 -1.19 19.31
C TYR A 149 2.04 -2.36 19.76
N TYR A 150 0.91 -2.05 20.38
CA TYR A 150 0.01 -3.04 20.95
C TYR A 150 -1.09 -3.43 19.97
N LEU A 151 -1.48 -4.70 20.01
CA LEU A 151 -2.73 -5.21 19.43
C LEU A 151 -3.68 -5.58 20.56
N TYR A 152 -4.97 -5.27 20.37
CA TYR A 152 -6.02 -5.57 21.34
C TYR A 152 -6.99 -6.67 20.88
N ASN A 153 -6.80 -7.17 19.65
CA ASN A 153 -7.56 -8.19 18.93
C ASN A 153 -8.90 -8.59 19.57
N LYS A 154 -9.99 -7.98 19.09
CA LYS A 154 -11.37 -8.26 19.52
C LYS A 154 -12.12 -8.92 18.36
N ASP A 155 -12.90 -9.95 18.67
CA ASP A 155 -13.85 -10.55 17.73
C ASP A 155 -15.26 -10.39 18.29
N LYS A 156 -16.13 -9.71 17.54
CA LYS A 156 -17.49 -9.34 17.96
C LYS A 156 -17.53 -8.64 19.33
N GLY A 157 -16.57 -7.76 19.58
CA GLY A 157 -16.43 -7.02 20.84
C GLY A 157 -15.83 -7.84 21.99
N VAL A 158 -15.55 -9.13 21.81
CA VAL A 158 -14.90 -9.97 22.82
C VAL A 158 -13.40 -9.98 22.58
N ARG A 159 -12.62 -9.54 23.57
CA ARG A 159 -11.16 -9.59 23.52
C ARG A 159 -10.68 -11.03 23.37
N LYS A 160 -9.90 -11.30 22.32
CA LYS A 160 -9.35 -12.63 22.00
C LYS A 160 -7.91 -12.75 22.41
N ASP A 161 -7.12 -11.69 22.31
CA ASP A 161 -5.71 -11.68 22.66
C ASP A 161 -5.24 -10.23 22.80
N VAL A 162 -4.18 -10.01 23.59
CA VAL A 162 -3.46 -8.75 23.65
C VAL A 162 -1.98 -9.07 23.49
N GLY A 163 -1.28 -8.26 22.71
CA GLY A 163 0.13 -8.50 22.52
C GLY A 163 0.87 -7.33 21.88
N ILE A 164 2.17 -7.52 21.77
CA ILE A 164 3.11 -6.54 21.23
C ILE A 164 3.49 -6.96 19.82
N VAL A 165 3.55 -6.00 18.91
CA VAL A 165 4.14 -6.14 17.59
C VAL A 165 5.48 -5.40 17.56
N PHE A 166 6.53 -6.11 17.18
CA PHE A 166 7.87 -5.56 17.02
C PHE A 166 7.95 -4.86 15.66
N GLU A 167 7.86 -3.54 15.68
CA GLU A 167 7.54 -2.77 14.48
C GLU A 167 8.64 -2.80 13.41
N PRO A 168 9.95 -2.67 13.74
CA PRO A 168 11.02 -2.83 12.74
C PRO A 168 11.04 -4.20 12.07
N ILE A 169 10.76 -5.27 12.83
CA ILE A 169 10.73 -6.64 12.29
C ILE A 169 9.50 -6.83 11.39
N LEU A 170 8.34 -6.32 11.80
CA LEU A 170 7.15 -6.36 10.96
C LEU A 170 7.34 -5.55 9.67
N HIS A 171 8.00 -4.40 9.74
CA HIS A 171 8.26 -3.56 8.57
C HIS A 171 9.08 -4.32 7.52
N GLU A 172 10.22 -4.90 7.92
CA GLU A 172 11.03 -5.72 7.00
C GLU A 172 10.27 -6.94 6.48
N PHE A 173 9.47 -7.60 7.34
CA PHE A 173 8.61 -8.69 6.90
C PHE A 173 7.60 -8.25 5.81
N VAL A 174 6.95 -7.11 6.00
CA VAL A 174 5.98 -6.56 5.03
C VAL A 174 6.68 -6.19 3.73
N LYS A 175 7.84 -5.53 3.83
CA LYS A 175 8.69 -5.15 2.71
C LYS A 175 9.13 -6.37 1.88
N SER A 176 9.54 -7.47 2.54
CA SER A 176 9.95 -8.69 1.84
C SER A 176 8.77 -9.42 1.15
N PHE A 177 7.66 -9.68 1.87
CA PHE A 177 6.61 -10.56 1.34
C PHE A 177 5.45 -9.86 0.63
N PHE A 178 5.29 -8.54 0.82
CA PHE A 178 4.13 -7.79 0.32
C PHE A 178 4.53 -6.54 -0.47
N SER A 179 5.82 -6.31 -0.73
CA SER A 179 6.28 -5.36 -1.75
C SER A 179 6.38 -6.03 -3.12
N ASN A 180 6.02 -5.29 -4.16
CA ASN A 180 6.06 -5.74 -5.54
C ASN A 180 7.30 -5.21 -6.30
N TYR A 181 8.27 -4.62 -5.59
CA TYR A 181 9.54 -4.15 -6.14
C TYR A 181 10.60 -5.25 -6.06
N SER A 182 11.74 -5.05 -6.73
CA SER A 182 12.80 -6.06 -6.83
C SER A 182 13.47 -6.45 -5.51
N PHE A 183 13.23 -5.71 -4.42
CA PHE A 183 13.67 -6.06 -3.06
C PHE A 183 12.65 -6.91 -2.29
N GLY A 184 11.42 -7.07 -2.79
CA GLY A 184 10.41 -7.96 -2.23
C GLY A 184 10.14 -9.19 -3.11
N ILE A 185 8.87 -9.60 -3.19
CA ILE A 185 8.41 -10.71 -4.04
C ILE A 185 7.41 -10.24 -5.11
N PRO A 186 7.88 -9.71 -6.26
CA PRO A 186 7.01 -9.26 -7.33
C PRO A 186 6.15 -10.40 -7.88
N PHE A 187 4.83 -10.21 -7.92
CA PHE A 187 3.89 -11.28 -8.31
C PHE A 187 3.88 -11.56 -9.81
N ARG A 188 4.08 -10.52 -10.60
CA ARG A 188 4.15 -10.56 -12.06
C ARG A 188 4.90 -9.35 -12.57
N ASN A 189 5.35 -9.43 -13.82
CA ASN A 189 5.90 -8.29 -14.53
C ASN A 189 5.13 -8.06 -15.84
N THR A 190 4.88 -6.80 -16.17
CA THR A 190 4.08 -6.41 -17.34
C THR A 190 4.74 -5.28 -18.11
N PHE A 191 4.72 -5.36 -19.44
CA PHE A 191 5.36 -4.37 -20.31
C PHE A 191 4.79 -4.36 -21.73
N PHE A 192 5.22 -3.38 -22.52
CA PHE A 192 4.83 -3.23 -23.92
C PHE A 192 6.03 -3.38 -24.86
N MET A 193 5.84 -4.11 -25.96
CA MET A 193 6.88 -4.28 -26.97
C MET A 193 6.31 -4.35 -28.39
N LYS A 194 7.04 -3.81 -29.38
CA LYS A 194 6.76 -3.95 -30.83
C LYS A 194 7.37 -5.21 -31.42
N TYR A 195 7.23 -6.32 -30.71
CA TYR A 195 7.69 -7.64 -31.12
C TYR A 195 6.64 -8.65 -30.68
N SER A 196 6.51 -9.76 -31.42
CA SER A 196 5.67 -10.91 -31.07
C SER A 196 6.60 -12.07 -30.74
N MET A 197 6.62 -12.47 -29.46
CA MET A 197 7.38 -13.64 -29.02
C MET A 197 6.82 -14.92 -29.67
N LYS A 198 5.49 -15.00 -29.86
CA LYS A 198 4.86 -16.15 -30.51
C LYS A 198 5.30 -16.34 -31.97
N ASN A 199 5.49 -15.24 -32.71
CA ASN A 199 5.81 -15.28 -34.14
C ASN A 199 7.28 -14.93 -34.43
N MET A 200 8.08 -14.69 -33.39
CA MET A 200 9.49 -14.29 -33.47
C MET A 200 9.76 -13.15 -34.48
N ARG A 201 8.95 -12.10 -34.45
CA ARG A 201 9.08 -10.97 -35.39
C ARG A 201 8.56 -9.65 -34.83
N LYS A 202 9.08 -8.54 -35.38
CA LYS A 202 8.59 -7.18 -35.09
C LYS A 202 7.13 -7.01 -35.50
N THR A 203 6.41 -6.16 -34.77
CA THR A 203 4.98 -5.88 -34.99
C THR A 203 4.78 -4.40 -35.27
N LEU A 204 3.76 -4.07 -36.08
CA LEU A 204 3.45 -2.66 -36.39
C LEU A 204 2.90 -1.93 -35.15
N ARG A 205 2.04 -2.62 -34.38
CA ARG A 205 1.44 -2.13 -33.14
C ARG A 205 2.14 -2.73 -31.91
N MET A 206 2.08 -1.99 -30.79
CA MET A 206 2.53 -2.49 -29.49
C MET A 206 1.69 -3.70 -29.07
N ARG A 207 2.35 -4.65 -28.43
CA ARG A 207 1.73 -5.77 -27.73
C ARG A 207 1.94 -5.63 -26.24
N TYR A 208 0.99 -6.14 -25.48
CA TYR A 208 1.05 -6.17 -24.04
C TYR A 208 1.46 -7.57 -23.58
N TYR A 209 2.39 -7.61 -22.64
CA TYR A 209 2.94 -8.84 -22.09
C TYR A 209 2.64 -8.94 -20.60
N GLU A 210 2.21 -10.11 -20.17
CA GLU A 210 2.11 -10.50 -18.76
C GLU A 210 3.06 -11.68 -18.53
N ILE A 211 3.97 -11.56 -17.57
CA ILE A 211 4.94 -12.60 -17.21
C ILE A 211 4.79 -12.97 -15.74
N THR A 212 4.68 -14.26 -15.47
CA THR A 212 4.67 -14.85 -14.12
C THR A 212 5.71 -15.96 -14.01
N SER A 213 6.13 -16.31 -12.79
CA SER A 213 6.99 -17.47 -12.57
C SER A 213 6.21 -18.77 -12.79
N LEU A 214 6.86 -19.82 -13.30
CA LEU A 214 6.32 -21.17 -13.30
C LEU A 214 6.47 -21.80 -11.91
N LYS A 215 5.55 -22.68 -11.54
CA LYS A 215 5.60 -23.30 -10.21
C LYS A 215 6.81 -24.22 -10.04
N GLY A 216 7.48 -24.11 -8.89
CA GLY A 216 8.60 -24.95 -8.47
C GLY A 216 9.94 -24.63 -9.13
N VAL A 217 10.07 -23.47 -9.77
CA VAL A 217 11.33 -23.05 -10.41
C VAL A 217 12.26 -22.28 -9.46
N ASP A 218 11.67 -21.60 -8.48
CA ASP A 218 12.39 -20.87 -7.43
C ASP A 218 12.45 -21.73 -6.16
N GLU A 219 13.45 -21.48 -5.32
CA GLU A 219 13.44 -22.01 -3.96
C GLU A 219 12.30 -21.39 -3.15
N VAL A 220 11.87 -22.07 -2.08
CA VAL A 220 10.84 -21.52 -1.18
C VAL A 220 11.31 -20.18 -0.62
N TYR A 221 10.61 -19.11 -0.99
CA TYR A 221 10.96 -17.74 -0.62
C TYR A 221 10.82 -17.54 0.89
N ASP A 222 11.88 -17.05 1.52
CA ASP A 222 12.01 -16.86 2.96
C ASP A 222 12.15 -15.39 3.36
N GLY A 223 11.89 -14.47 2.42
CA GLY A 223 12.04 -13.03 2.61
C GLY A 223 13.40 -12.48 2.23
N TYR A 224 14.40 -13.35 2.00
CA TYR A 224 15.77 -12.96 1.64
C TYR A 224 16.24 -13.60 0.32
N SER A 225 15.73 -14.78 -0.02
CA SER A 225 16.06 -15.46 -1.28
C SER A 225 15.65 -14.66 -2.52
N GLU A 226 16.41 -14.78 -3.61
CA GLU A 226 15.99 -14.20 -4.89
C GLU A 226 14.82 -14.99 -5.51
N ASN A 227 13.97 -14.29 -6.26
CA ASN A 227 12.91 -14.91 -7.07
C ASN A 227 13.06 -14.53 -8.55
N SER A 228 12.58 -15.40 -9.45
CA SER A 228 12.79 -15.26 -10.89
C SER A 228 12.19 -13.98 -11.47
N ILE A 229 11.08 -13.47 -10.92
CA ILE A 229 10.45 -12.22 -11.41
C ILE A 229 11.24 -11.00 -10.98
N ALA A 230 11.73 -10.93 -9.74
CA ALA A 230 12.63 -9.87 -9.29
C ALA A 230 13.89 -9.81 -10.14
N ASN A 231 14.47 -10.97 -10.47
CA ASN A 231 15.63 -11.06 -11.35
C ASN A 231 15.32 -10.62 -12.78
N LEU A 232 14.14 -10.92 -13.31
CA LEU A 232 13.68 -10.40 -14.59
C LEU A 232 13.57 -8.86 -14.58
N ILE A 233 13.00 -8.27 -13.52
CA ILE A 233 12.86 -6.81 -13.38
C ILE A 233 14.24 -6.14 -13.37
N LYS A 234 15.18 -6.64 -12.55
CA LYS A 234 16.56 -6.13 -12.51
C LYS A 234 17.21 -6.15 -13.91
N ARG A 235 17.06 -7.26 -14.64
CA ARG A 235 17.61 -7.42 -16.00
C ARG A 235 16.97 -6.50 -17.05
N MET A 236 15.69 -6.17 -16.89
CA MET A 236 15.02 -5.21 -17.77
C MET A 236 15.56 -3.79 -17.59
N ASN A 237 15.92 -3.42 -16.35
CA ASN A 237 16.54 -2.14 -16.05
C ASN A 237 17.98 -2.06 -16.61
N ASP A 238 18.69 -3.18 -16.66
CA ASP A 238 20.06 -3.29 -17.21
C ASP A 238 20.14 -3.26 -18.76
N MET A 239 19.05 -2.94 -19.48
CA MET A 239 18.97 -2.87 -20.95
C MET A 239 19.46 -4.13 -21.70
N VAL A 240 19.14 -5.32 -21.19
CA VAL A 240 19.44 -6.61 -21.85
C VAL A 240 18.50 -6.85 -23.04
N ASP A 241 18.94 -7.65 -24.03
CA ASP A 241 18.08 -8.22 -25.08
C ASP A 241 17.02 -9.13 -24.46
N LEU A 242 15.90 -8.51 -24.06
CA LEU A 242 14.81 -9.15 -23.32
C LEU A 242 14.22 -10.35 -24.07
N PRO A 243 13.95 -10.30 -25.39
CA PRO A 243 13.57 -11.49 -26.15
C PRO A 243 14.53 -12.68 -26.01
N ALA A 244 15.84 -12.45 -26.10
CA ALA A 244 16.84 -13.50 -25.94
C ALA A 244 16.82 -14.07 -24.52
N TYR A 245 16.83 -13.19 -23.51
CA TYR A 245 16.79 -13.59 -22.10
C TYR A 245 15.55 -14.47 -21.77
N LEU A 246 14.36 -14.04 -22.22
CA LEU A 246 13.12 -14.79 -22.01
C LEU A 246 13.12 -16.13 -22.75
N SER A 247 13.73 -16.20 -23.95
CA SER A 247 13.88 -17.44 -24.69
C SER A 247 14.81 -18.43 -23.98
N ASP A 248 15.95 -17.94 -23.47
CA ASP A 248 16.94 -18.75 -22.75
C ASP A 248 16.41 -19.25 -21.40
N ASN A 249 15.50 -18.49 -20.78
CA ASN A 249 14.88 -18.82 -19.50
C ASN A 249 13.40 -19.25 -19.63
N LYS A 250 12.99 -19.79 -20.80
CA LYS A 250 11.58 -20.19 -21.05
C LYS A 250 11.03 -21.24 -20.08
N ASN A 251 11.91 -21.98 -19.40
CA ASN A 251 11.56 -22.96 -18.39
C ASN A 251 11.27 -22.34 -17.01
N LYS A 252 11.47 -21.03 -16.84
CA LYS A 252 11.18 -20.28 -15.62
C LYS A 252 9.90 -19.46 -15.68
N PHE A 253 9.45 -19.08 -16.89
CA PHE A 253 8.43 -18.06 -17.05
C PHE A 253 7.21 -18.56 -17.84
N ASP A 254 6.01 -18.24 -17.34
CA ASP A 254 4.78 -18.25 -18.13
C ASP A 254 4.60 -16.86 -18.77
N ILE A 255 4.58 -16.81 -20.10
CA ILE A 255 4.56 -15.55 -20.88
C ILE A 255 3.28 -15.48 -21.70
N LYS A 256 2.44 -14.50 -21.39
CA LYS A 256 1.20 -14.24 -22.12
C LYS A 256 1.33 -12.97 -22.96
N GLU A 257 0.98 -13.09 -24.24
CA GLU A 257 1.07 -12.02 -25.24
C GLU A 257 -0.34 -11.64 -25.72
N TYR A 258 -0.69 -10.36 -25.61
CA TYR A 258 -2.01 -9.84 -25.98
C TYR A 258 -1.93 -8.67 -26.96
N LYS A 259 -2.97 -8.50 -27.77
CA LYS A 259 -3.24 -7.18 -28.38
C LYS A 259 -3.89 -6.30 -27.31
N ILE A 260 -3.54 -5.01 -27.29
CA ILE A 260 -4.10 -4.06 -26.30
C ILE A 260 -5.64 -4.04 -26.36
N SER A 261 -6.21 -4.03 -27.56
CA SER A 261 -7.67 -4.07 -27.79
C SER A 261 -8.39 -5.29 -27.22
N GLU A 262 -7.68 -6.38 -26.90
CA GLU A 262 -8.27 -7.59 -26.28
C GLU A 262 -8.49 -7.40 -24.77
N LYS A 263 -7.79 -6.44 -24.15
CA LYS A 263 -7.82 -6.22 -22.69
C LYS A 263 -8.51 -4.92 -22.30
N ILE A 264 -8.52 -3.91 -23.16
CA ILE A 264 -9.13 -2.61 -22.89
C ILE A 264 -9.70 -1.97 -24.16
N ASN A 265 -10.78 -1.19 -23.99
CA ASN A 265 -11.28 -0.33 -25.04
C ASN A 265 -10.34 0.87 -25.24
N GLU A 266 -9.54 0.82 -26.31
CA GLU A 266 -8.55 1.86 -26.62
C GLU A 266 -9.18 3.26 -26.85
N ASN A 267 -10.43 3.34 -27.30
CA ASN A 267 -11.09 4.65 -27.47
C ASN A 267 -11.46 5.28 -26.12
N HIS A 268 -11.90 4.46 -25.15
CA HIS A 268 -12.19 4.93 -23.80
C HIS A 268 -10.91 5.42 -23.12
N PHE A 269 -9.84 4.62 -23.20
CA PHE A 269 -8.54 5.00 -22.64
C PHE A 269 -7.97 6.26 -23.31
N ARG A 270 -8.07 6.41 -24.63
CA ARG A 270 -7.61 7.63 -25.32
C ARG A 270 -8.31 8.91 -24.81
N ARG A 271 -9.56 8.83 -24.36
CA ARG A 271 -10.26 9.96 -23.73
C ARG A 271 -9.66 10.28 -22.36
N ILE A 272 -9.40 9.25 -21.54
CA ILE A 272 -8.71 9.40 -20.24
C ILE A 272 -7.32 10.01 -20.44
N ALA A 273 -6.53 9.47 -21.37
CA ALA A 273 -5.18 9.97 -21.67
C ALA A 273 -5.19 11.44 -22.08
N LYS A 274 -6.22 11.90 -22.80
CA LYS A 274 -6.41 13.32 -23.13
C LYS A 274 -6.73 14.15 -21.87
N ASN A 275 -7.59 13.66 -20.99
CA ASN A 275 -7.98 14.36 -19.76
C ASN A 275 -6.80 14.50 -18.78
N TYR A 276 -5.89 13.52 -18.75
CA TYR A 276 -4.66 13.55 -17.95
C TYR A 276 -3.45 14.16 -18.70
N GLU A 277 -3.65 14.70 -19.90
CA GLU A 277 -2.58 15.30 -20.72
C GLU A 277 -1.34 14.41 -20.90
N LEU A 278 -1.55 13.11 -21.14
CA LEU A 278 -0.49 12.11 -21.35
C LEU A 278 0.13 12.26 -22.75
N ASN A 279 0.84 13.37 -22.97
CA ASN A 279 1.40 13.77 -24.26
C ASN A 279 2.70 13.04 -24.61
N ASP A 280 3.41 12.53 -23.61
CA ASP A 280 4.61 11.73 -23.77
C ASP A 280 4.27 10.23 -23.90
N LYS A 281 5.09 9.52 -24.68
CA LYS A 281 4.94 8.10 -24.93
C LYS A 281 5.06 7.27 -23.65
N ASN A 282 6.00 7.59 -22.76
CA ASN A 282 6.23 6.84 -21.54
C ASN A 282 5.03 6.96 -20.59
N LYS A 283 4.56 8.18 -20.33
CA LYS A 283 3.34 8.49 -19.59
C LYS A 283 2.10 7.83 -20.19
N TYR A 284 1.95 7.83 -21.51
CA TYR A 284 0.83 7.14 -22.16
C TYR A 284 0.83 5.63 -21.90
N PHE A 285 1.98 4.96 -22.10
CA PHE A 285 2.06 3.51 -21.90
C PHE A 285 2.04 3.11 -20.42
N TYR A 286 2.62 3.91 -19.53
CA TYR A 286 2.50 3.69 -18.09
C TYR A 286 1.03 3.87 -17.65
N GLY A 287 0.37 4.95 -18.08
CA GLY A 287 -1.06 5.14 -17.83
C GLY A 287 -1.91 3.98 -18.35
N LEU A 288 -1.57 3.41 -19.51
CA LEU A 288 -2.24 2.22 -20.04
C LEU A 288 -1.94 0.99 -19.18
N LYS A 289 -0.69 0.81 -18.73
CA LYS A 289 -0.26 -0.24 -17.80
C LYS A 289 -1.11 -0.21 -16.53
N THR A 290 -1.38 0.97 -15.97
CA THR A 290 -2.24 1.14 -14.78
C THR A 290 -3.63 0.52 -14.94
N PHE A 291 -4.22 0.50 -16.13
CA PHE A 291 -5.50 -0.20 -16.34
C PHE A 291 -5.34 -1.70 -16.60
N LEU A 292 -4.27 -2.11 -17.29
CA LEU A 292 -4.04 -3.50 -17.67
C LEU A 292 -3.47 -4.34 -16.51
N ASP A 293 -2.76 -3.69 -15.59
CA ASP A 293 -2.10 -4.27 -14.44
C ASP A 293 -2.35 -3.44 -13.17
N PHE A 294 -3.62 -3.10 -12.93
CA PHE A 294 -3.98 -2.22 -11.83
C PHE A 294 -3.51 -2.72 -10.46
N GLU A 295 -3.64 -4.02 -10.21
CA GLU A 295 -3.23 -4.65 -8.95
C GLU A 295 -1.73 -4.44 -8.63
N THR A 296 -0.86 -4.48 -9.63
CA THR A 296 0.59 -4.21 -9.49
C THR A 296 0.81 -2.72 -9.30
N GLU A 297 0.23 -1.86 -10.16
CA GLU A 297 0.53 -0.43 -10.12
C GLU A 297 0.06 0.25 -8.83
N ILE A 298 -1.07 -0.17 -8.25
CA ILE A 298 -1.52 0.36 -6.95
C ILE A 298 -0.62 -0.11 -5.80
N SER A 299 -0.05 -1.31 -5.89
CA SER A 299 0.96 -1.77 -4.94
C SER A 299 2.26 -0.99 -5.10
N ASN A 300 2.69 -0.73 -6.33
CA ASN A 300 3.90 0.04 -6.62
C ASN A 300 3.80 1.46 -6.07
N PHE A 301 2.64 2.11 -6.22
CA PHE A 301 2.37 3.39 -5.58
C PHE A 301 2.57 3.35 -4.05
N LEU A 302 2.03 2.34 -3.36
CA LEU A 302 2.21 2.22 -1.90
C LEU A 302 3.67 2.00 -1.53
N VAL A 303 4.40 1.22 -2.32
CA VAL A 303 5.84 0.99 -2.13
C VAL A 303 6.62 2.29 -2.29
N HIS A 304 6.33 3.08 -3.34
CA HIS A 304 6.96 4.39 -3.57
C HIS A 304 6.74 5.34 -2.39
N ILE A 305 5.50 5.48 -1.92
CA ILE A 305 5.19 6.33 -0.76
C ILE A 305 5.84 5.78 0.52
N GLY A 306 5.87 4.45 0.67
CA GLY A 306 6.56 3.78 1.77
C GLY A 306 8.05 4.10 1.80
N GLN A 307 8.74 4.00 0.66
CA GLN A 307 10.16 4.31 0.53
C GLN A 307 10.46 5.79 0.79
N LEU A 308 9.66 6.71 0.24
CA LEU A 308 9.80 8.13 0.56
C LEU A 308 9.67 8.37 2.07
N ASN A 309 8.65 7.79 2.69
CA ASN A 309 8.42 7.90 4.13
C ASN A 309 9.55 7.27 4.95
N GLU A 310 10.07 6.11 4.54
CA GLU A 310 11.18 5.40 5.17
C GLU A 310 12.45 6.26 5.17
N VAL A 311 12.78 6.89 4.03
CA VAL A 311 13.95 7.77 3.93
C VAL A 311 13.81 8.99 4.85
N LEU A 312 12.64 9.64 4.87
CA LEU A 312 12.38 10.76 5.79
C LEU A 312 12.45 10.30 7.24
N TYR A 313 11.82 9.17 7.56
CA TYR A 313 11.81 8.59 8.89
C TYR A 313 13.22 8.31 9.41
N GLU A 314 14.03 7.58 8.64
CA GLU A 314 15.42 7.26 8.99
C GLU A 314 16.25 8.53 9.18
N TYR A 315 16.13 9.52 8.28
CA TYR A 315 16.86 10.77 8.38
C TYR A 315 16.52 11.52 9.67
N TYR A 316 15.23 11.65 10.01
CA TYR A 316 14.83 12.37 11.22
C TYR A 316 15.16 11.60 12.50
N VAL A 317 15.11 10.27 12.50
CA VAL A 317 15.63 9.45 13.63
C VAL A 317 17.13 9.67 13.80
N PHE A 318 17.89 9.60 12.71
CA PHE A 318 19.33 9.83 12.69
C PHE A 318 19.70 11.24 13.17
N LEU A 319 18.97 12.26 12.71
CA LEU A 319 19.13 13.66 13.11
C LEU A 319 18.88 13.85 14.62
N ASN A 320 17.84 13.21 15.15
CA ASN A 320 17.36 13.47 16.51
C ASN A 320 17.94 12.52 17.58
N CYS A 321 18.69 11.49 17.20
CA CYS A 321 19.24 10.53 18.17
C CYS A 321 20.35 11.09 19.09
N GLY A 322 20.84 12.31 18.83
CA GLY A 322 21.84 12.99 19.67
C GLY A 322 23.26 12.40 19.62
N LYS A 323 23.50 11.37 18.80
CA LYS A 323 24.80 10.65 18.72
C LYS A 323 25.78 11.23 17.69
N TYR A 324 25.29 12.02 16.74
CA TYR A 324 26.07 12.50 15.60
C TYR A 324 26.28 14.01 15.64
N SER A 325 27.48 14.46 15.29
CA SER A 325 27.78 15.87 15.10
C SER A 325 27.10 16.42 13.83
N LYS A 326 26.94 17.75 13.76
CA LYS A 326 26.41 18.42 12.56
C LYS A 326 27.20 18.10 11.29
N THR A 327 28.51 17.88 11.40
CA THR A 327 29.36 17.51 10.26
C THR A 327 29.05 16.10 9.77
N GLN A 328 28.97 15.13 10.69
CA GLN A 328 28.60 13.74 10.35
C GLN A 328 27.20 13.65 9.74
N ILE A 329 26.26 14.48 10.22
CA ILE A 329 24.92 14.54 9.64
C ILE A 329 24.98 14.98 8.17
N LYS A 330 25.71 16.07 7.88
CA LYS A 330 25.91 16.55 6.51
C LYS A 330 26.65 15.57 5.60
N GLU A 331 27.58 14.80 6.15
CA GLU A 331 28.31 13.76 5.41
C GLU A 331 27.40 12.57 5.03
N ALA A 332 26.33 12.33 5.78
CA ALA A 332 25.36 11.28 5.51
C ALA A 332 24.22 11.70 4.56
N GLU A 333 23.92 13.01 4.44
CA GLU A 333 22.86 13.54 3.56
C GLU A 333 22.89 12.98 2.11
N PRO A 334 24.06 12.87 1.44
CA PRO A 334 24.13 12.29 0.10
C PRO A 334 23.61 10.85 -0.01
N LEU A 335 23.69 10.05 1.06
CA LEU A 335 23.14 8.68 1.07
C LEU A 335 21.61 8.70 1.04
N PHE A 336 20.98 9.61 1.79
CA PHE A 336 19.53 9.79 1.76
C PHE A 336 19.06 10.36 0.42
N GLU A 337 19.81 11.30 -0.16
CA GLU A 337 19.54 11.79 -1.52
C GLU A 337 19.58 10.68 -2.57
N GLN A 338 20.55 9.77 -2.46
CA GLN A 338 20.66 8.62 -3.36
C GLN A 338 19.43 7.71 -3.23
N LYS A 339 18.99 7.40 -2.00
CA LYS A 339 17.78 6.61 -1.77
C LYS A 339 16.53 7.29 -2.35
N LEU A 340 16.38 8.61 -2.17
CA LEU A 340 15.30 9.37 -2.82
C LEU A 340 15.39 9.32 -4.35
N GLY A 341 16.60 9.29 -4.90
CA GLY A 341 16.84 9.22 -6.34
C GLY A 341 16.31 7.94 -7.00
N GLU A 342 16.15 6.84 -6.26
CA GLU A 342 15.57 5.59 -6.77
C GLU A 342 14.10 5.76 -7.19
N LEU A 343 13.38 6.68 -6.53
CA LEU A 343 11.97 6.99 -6.81
C LEU A 343 11.72 7.54 -8.22
N LYS A 344 12.79 7.91 -8.96
CA LYS A 344 12.70 8.43 -10.33
C LYS A 344 12.08 7.42 -11.31
N GLU A 345 12.10 6.13 -10.98
CA GLU A 345 11.49 5.11 -11.84
C GLU A 345 9.96 5.29 -12.05
N ASP A 346 9.29 6.00 -11.13
CA ASP A 346 7.85 6.22 -11.16
C ASP A 346 7.43 7.58 -11.75
N GLU A 347 8.34 8.38 -12.33
CA GLU A 347 8.00 9.72 -12.85
C GLU A 347 6.90 9.72 -13.94
N SER A 348 6.66 8.56 -14.56
CA SER A 348 5.61 8.36 -15.57
C SER A 348 4.25 7.89 -14.99
N ALA A 349 4.16 7.61 -13.68
CA ALA A 349 3.05 6.93 -13.01
C ALA A 349 1.85 7.84 -12.66
N VAL A 350 1.55 8.84 -13.49
CA VAL A 350 0.59 9.92 -13.18
C VAL A 350 -0.79 9.41 -12.74
N ILE A 351 -1.40 8.49 -13.50
CA ILE A 351 -2.73 7.96 -13.18
C ILE A 351 -2.70 7.07 -11.93
N ALA A 352 -1.63 6.28 -11.76
CA ALA A 352 -1.49 5.40 -10.59
C ALA A 352 -1.41 6.20 -9.29
N PHE A 353 -0.70 7.34 -9.29
CA PHE A 353 -0.60 8.22 -8.13
C PHE A 353 -1.92 8.91 -7.79
N ASP A 354 -2.66 9.38 -8.81
CA ASP A 354 -3.96 10.01 -8.59
C ASP A 354 -4.98 9.06 -7.94
N ILE A 355 -5.01 7.81 -8.43
CA ILE A 355 -5.83 6.75 -7.83
C ILE A 355 -5.26 6.35 -6.47
N GLY A 356 -3.94 6.27 -6.34
CA GLY A 356 -3.22 5.88 -5.13
C GLY A 356 -3.48 6.77 -3.93
N PHE A 357 -3.42 8.08 -4.09
CA PHE A 357 -3.77 9.01 -3.00
C PHE A 357 -5.25 8.90 -2.62
N THR A 358 -6.13 8.76 -3.62
CA THR A 358 -7.55 8.50 -3.36
C THR A 358 -7.75 7.18 -2.60
N PHE A 359 -6.99 6.14 -2.93
CA PHE A 359 -6.97 4.86 -2.22
C PHE A 359 -6.53 5.01 -0.75
N MET A 360 -5.42 5.71 -0.47
CA MET A 360 -4.97 5.93 0.90
C MET A 360 -6.00 6.72 1.72
N LYS A 361 -6.66 7.72 1.13
CA LYS A 361 -7.72 8.49 1.80
C LYS A 361 -8.93 7.63 2.13
N ILE A 362 -9.42 6.80 1.20
CA ILE A 362 -10.55 5.90 1.48
C ILE A 362 -10.16 4.78 2.46
N MET A 363 -8.91 4.31 2.46
CA MET A 363 -8.39 3.40 3.48
C MET A 363 -8.41 4.03 4.86
N ASN A 364 -7.89 5.26 5.01
CA ASN A 364 -7.91 5.97 6.28
C ASN A 364 -9.35 6.22 6.78
N PHE A 365 -10.26 6.57 5.87
CA PHE A 365 -11.70 6.67 6.18
C PHE A 365 -12.30 5.33 6.63
N ALA A 366 -11.98 4.23 5.94
CA ALA A 366 -12.47 2.90 6.30
C ALA A 366 -11.96 2.43 7.68
N LEU A 367 -10.74 2.82 8.08
CA LEU A 367 -10.26 2.57 9.44
C LEU A 367 -11.00 3.43 10.48
N ARG A 368 -11.31 4.68 10.14
CA ARG A 368 -12.09 5.60 10.99
C ARG A 368 -13.50 5.09 11.30
N THR A 369 -14.06 4.17 10.51
CA THR A 369 -15.37 3.57 10.83
C THR A 369 -15.29 2.48 11.89
N GLU A 370 -14.09 1.95 12.16
CA GLU A 370 -13.82 0.91 13.16
C GLU A 370 -13.17 1.47 14.44
N ASP A 371 -12.69 2.72 14.41
CA ASP A 371 -12.02 3.34 15.54
C ASP A 371 -13.02 3.71 16.66
N ASP A 372 -12.86 3.06 17.82
CA ASP A 372 -13.69 3.27 19.01
C ASP A 372 -13.42 4.62 19.70
N ASP A 373 -12.26 5.27 19.43
CA ASP A 373 -11.85 6.52 20.08
C ASP A 373 -12.46 7.77 19.39
N TYR A 374 -12.97 7.63 18.17
CA TYR A 374 -13.61 8.72 17.44
C TYR A 374 -15.11 8.82 17.70
N GLU A 375 -15.62 10.05 17.54
CA GLU A 375 -17.06 10.25 17.45
C GLU A 375 -17.64 9.40 16.31
N LYS A 376 -18.70 8.66 16.62
CA LYS A 376 -19.40 7.82 15.63
C LYS A 376 -19.95 8.69 14.52
N LEU A 377 -19.83 8.20 13.28
CA LEU A 377 -20.38 8.90 12.12
C LEU A 377 -21.90 9.05 12.25
N ASP A 378 -22.36 10.28 12.01
CA ASP A 378 -23.78 10.56 11.78
C ASP A 378 -24.13 10.20 10.34
N TYR A 379 -24.50 8.93 10.13
CA TYR A 379 -24.81 8.40 8.80
C TYR A 379 -25.91 9.16 8.07
N ALA A 380 -26.80 9.86 8.76
CA ALA A 380 -27.83 10.69 8.12
C ALA A 380 -27.24 11.89 7.35
N LYS A 381 -26.00 12.31 7.67
CA LYS A 381 -25.29 13.42 7.03
C LYS A 381 -24.30 12.98 5.95
N VAL A 382 -24.17 11.68 5.70
CA VAL A 382 -23.26 11.16 4.68
C VAL A 382 -24.01 11.07 3.35
N ASP A 383 -23.57 11.85 2.36
CA ASP A 383 -24.08 11.73 1.00
C ASP A 383 -23.40 10.57 0.29
N VAL A 384 -24.20 9.60 -0.15
CA VAL A 384 -23.78 8.44 -0.94
C VAL A 384 -24.49 8.37 -2.29
N SER A 385 -25.19 9.44 -2.69
CA SER A 385 -25.95 9.51 -3.95
C SER A 385 -25.11 9.34 -5.21
N MET A 386 -23.79 9.52 -5.07
CA MET A 386 -22.83 9.38 -6.16
C MET A 386 -22.40 7.93 -6.45
N PHE A 387 -22.77 6.98 -5.60
CA PHE A 387 -22.43 5.56 -5.73
C PHE A 387 -23.50 4.78 -6.50
N PHE A 388 -23.05 3.79 -7.25
CA PHE A 388 -23.89 2.80 -7.93
C PHE A 388 -23.76 1.46 -7.22
N TYR A 389 -24.90 0.82 -6.96
CA TYR A 389 -24.99 -0.47 -6.29
C TYR A 389 -26.28 -1.18 -6.67
N ASP A 390 -26.41 -2.45 -6.27
CA ASP A 390 -27.62 -3.23 -6.49
C ASP A 390 -28.68 -2.94 -5.40
N GLU A 391 -29.83 -2.43 -5.81
CA GLU A 391 -30.96 -2.11 -4.94
C GLU A 391 -31.55 -3.35 -4.25
N GLU A 392 -31.51 -4.53 -4.88
CA GLU A 392 -31.97 -5.77 -4.25
C GLU A 392 -31.03 -6.18 -3.12
N ALA A 393 -29.71 -6.07 -3.34
CA ALA A 393 -28.70 -6.33 -2.33
C ALA A 393 -28.82 -5.36 -1.14
N LEU A 394 -29.08 -4.07 -1.40
CA LEU A 394 -29.37 -3.08 -0.35
C LEU A 394 -30.60 -3.47 0.47
N ARG A 395 -31.73 -3.80 -0.19
CA ARG A 395 -32.96 -4.20 0.52
C ARG A 395 -32.73 -5.41 1.41
N LYS A 396 -32.04 -6.42 0.88
CA LYS A 396 -31.67 -7.62 1.65
C LYS A 396 -30.81 -7.26 2.86
N TYR A 397 -29.80 -6.43 2.69
CA TYR A 397 -28.95 -5.95 3.78
C TYR A 397 -29.75 -5.24 4.88
N VAL A 398 -30.68 -4.36 4.52
CA VAL A 398 -31.52 -3.62 5.48
C VAL A 398 -32.42 -4.57 6.27
N ILE A 399 -33.01 -5.57 5.61
CA ILE A 399 -33.87 -6.58 6.26
C ILE A 399 -33.03 -7.48 7.18
N ASP A 400 -31.96 -8.07 6.66
CA ASP A 400 -31.13 -9.05 7.39
C ASP A 400 -30.49 -8.43 8.66
N ASN A 401 -30.18 -7.13 8.63
CA ASN A 401 -29.59 -6.40 9.75
C ASN A 401 -30.60 -5.58 10.57
N SER A 402 -31.90 -5.69 10.28
CA SER A 402 -32.97 -4.96 11.00
C SER A 402 -32.73 -3.44 11.09
N ILE A 403 -32.24 -2.83 10.01
CA ILE A 403 -31.83 -1.42 10.00
C ILE A 403 -33.06 -0.51 9.87
N LYS A 404 -33.24 0.40 10.85
CA LYS A 404 -34.38 1.33 10.89
C LYS A 404 -34.16 2.65 10.15
N LYS A 405 -32.90 3.11 10.06
CA LYS A 405 -32.50 4.41 9.47
C LYS A 405 -31.14 4.31 8.80
N ASP A 406 -30.96 5.14 7.77
CA ASP A 406 -29.69 5.35 7.05
C ASP A 406 -29.14 4.06 6.42
N GLY A 407 -30.06 3.20 5.96
CA GLY A 407 -29.73 1.88 5.41
C GLY A 407 -28.78 1.96 4.22
N THR A 408 -29.01 2.92 3.32
CA THR A 408 -28.17 3.14 2.14
C THR A 408 -26.76 3.55 2.51
N GLN A 409 -26.60 4.54 3.40
CA GLN A 409 -25.30 5.05 3.82
C GLN A 409 -24.50 3.96 4.53
N LYS A 410 -25.12 3.24 5.47
CA LYS A 410 -24.48 2.12 6.17
C LYS A 410 -24.05 1.02 5.21
N TYR A 411 -24.93 0.66 4.27
CA TYR A 411 -24.63 -0.34 3.24
C TYR A 411 -23.42 0.06 2.41
N VAL A 412 -23.42 1.26 1.82
CA VAL A 412 -22.33 1.73 0.95
C VAL A 412 -21.01 1.78 1.72
N VAL A 413 -21.00 2.37 2.91
CA VAL A 413 -19.78 2.51 3.74
C VAL A 413 -19.24 1.14 4.17
N GLU A 414 -20.10 0.24 4.66
CA GLU A 414 -19.70 -1.11 5.09
C GLU A 414 -19.13 -1.93 3.92
N ARG A 415 -19.76 -1.85 2.74
CA ARG A 415 -19.31 -2.59 1.55
C ARG A 415 -17.98 -2.06 1.02
N ILE A 416 -17.77 -0.75 1.01
CA ILE A 416 -16.46 -0.16 0.67
C ILE A 416 -15.41 -0.64 1.67
N ARG A 417 -15.67 -0.55 2.97
CA ARG A 417 -14.74 -0.98 4.02
C ARG A 417 -14.37 -2.45 3.89
N ASN A 418 -15.35 -3.34 3.76
CA ASN A 418 -15.10 -4.78 3.63
C ASN A 418 -14.30 -5.11 2.37
N SER A 419 -14.65 -4.48 1.26
CA SER A 419 -13.90 -4.60 0.01
C SER A 419 -12.42 -4.27 0.21
N LEU A 420 -12.13 -3.12 0.84
CA LEU A 420 -10.78 -2.64 1.11
C LEU A 420 -9.99 -3.57 2.06
N MET A 421 -10.60 -4.05 3.14
CA MET A 421 -9.95 -4.96 4.10
C MET A 421 -9.61 -6.34 3.51
N HIS A 422 -10.27 -6.70 2.41
CA HIS A 422 -9.98 -7.90 1.62
C HIS A 422 -9.10 -7.62 0.39
N GLY A 423 -8.60 -6.39 0.22
CA GLY A 423 -7.74 -6.01 -0.91
C GLY A 423 -8.48 -5.95 -2.25
N ASN A 424 -9.81 -5.91 -2.23
CA ASN A 424 -10.63 -5.81 -3.43
C ASN A 424 -10.82 -4.34 -3.79
N PHE A 425 -10.00 -3.84 -4.70
CA PHE A 425 -10.10 -2.49 -5.23
C PHE A 425 -9.68 -2.54 -6.69
N ASN A 426 -10.55 -2.10 -7.61
CA ASN A 426 -10.28 -2.19 -9.04
C ASN A 426 -10.78 -0.96 -9.81
N ILE A 427 -10.35 -0.81 -11.05
CA ILE A 427 -10.73 0.28 -11.94
C ILE A 427 -11.16 -0.20 -13.32
N GLU A 428 -12.00 0.60 -13.98
CA GLU A 428 -12.38 0.43 -15.38
C GLU A 428 -12.42 1.78 -16.12
N ALA A 429 -12.15 1.75 -17.43
CA ALA A 429 -12.27 2.92 -18.29
C ALA A 429 -13.69 3.04 -18.86
N THR A 430 -14.39 4.12 -18.51
CA THR A 430 -15.76 4.35 -18.99
C THR A 430 -15.79 4.92 -20.40
N SER A 431 -16.95 4.79 -21.06
CA SER A 431 -17.17 5.40 -22.38
C SER A 431 -17.05 6.92 -22.36
N ARG A 432 -17.27 7.58 -21.22
CA ARG A 432 -17.15 9.05 -21.08
C ARG A 432 -15.71 9.54 -20.89
N GLY A 433 -14.74 8.63 -20.81
CA GLY A 433 -13.36 9.00 -20.50
C GLY A 433 -13.13 9.29 -19.02
N GLU A 434 -13.95 8.70 -18.15
CA GLU A 434 -13.80 8.74 -16.69
C GLU A 434 -13.25 7.40 -16.19
N ILE A 435 -12.55 7.44 -15.06
CA ILE A 435 -12.10 6.25 -14.32
C ILE A 435 -13.22 5.82 -13.38
N LEU A 436 -13.72 4.60 -13.56
CA LEU A 436 -14.71 3.98 -12.66
C LEU A 436 -13.97 3.15 -11.62
N VAL A 437 -14.13 3.49 -10.35
CA VAL A 437 -13.60 2.73 -9.21
C VAL A 437 -14.64 1.69 -8.79
N ILE A 438 -14.18 0.48 -8.48
CA ILE A 438 -15.02 -0.68 -8.18
C ILE A 438 -14.55 -1.31 -6.86
N PHE A 439 -15.48 -1.39 -5.92
CA PHE A 439 -15.34 -2.10 -4.66
C PHE A 439 -16.18 -3.38 -4.72
N THR A 440 -15.57 -4.52 -4.43
CA THR A 440 -16.21 -5.84 -4.43
C THR A 440 -16.09 -6.48 -3.04
N ASP A 441 -17.19 -6.50 -2.30
CA ASP A 441 -17.29 -7.24 -1.03
C ASP A 441 -17.73 -8.68 -1.30
N THR A 442 -16.80 -9.62 -1.16
CA THR A 442 -17.05 -11.06 -1.32
C THR A 442 -17.04 -11.76 0.03
N TYR A 443 -18.18 -12.30 0.45
CA TYR A 443 -18.30 -13.05 1.71
C TYR A 443 -19.29 -14.19 1.56
N ASN A 444 -18.89 -15.43 1.85
CA ASN A 444 -19.76 -16.63 1.87
C ASN A 444 -20.77 -16.69 0.70
N LYS A 445 -20.26 -16.83 -0.53
CA LYS A 445 -21.01 -16.86 -1.82
C LYS A 445 -21.74 -15.57 -2.22
N ARG A 446 -21.80 -14.54 -1.37
CA ARG A 446 -22.26 -13.18 -1.72
C ARG A 446 -21.11 -12.42 -2.39
N SER A 447 -21.44 -11.62 -3.40
CA SER A 447 -20.54 -10.66 -4.03
C SER A 447 -21.33 -9.38 -4.29
N ASP A 448 -21.15 -8.39 -3.43
CA ASP A 448 -21.78 -7.08 -3.57
C ASP A 448 -20.78 -6.10 -4.18
N VAL A 449 -21.23 -5.32 -5.17
CA VAL A 449 -20.37 -4.39 -5.90
C VAL A 449 -20.86 -2.97 -5.74
N ILE A 450 -19.97 -2.10 -5.25
CA ILE A 450 -20.17 -0.65 -5.18
C ILE A 450 -19.26 0.01 -6.22
N LYS A 451 -19.81 0.92 -7.04
CA LYS A 451 -19.06 1.62 -8.08
C LYS A 451 -19.22 3.13 -7.95
N VAL A 452 -18.19 3.88 -8.32
CA VAL A 452 -18.19 5.36 -8.32
C VAL A 452 -17.11 5.87 -9.27
N THR A 453 -17.31 7.01 -9.92
CA THR A 453 -16.21 7.58 -10.72
C THR A 453 -15.14 8.18 -9.79
N LEU A 454 -13.87 8.17 -10.18
CA LEU A 454 -12.77 8.64 -9.34
C LEU A 454 -13.00 10.07 -8.83
N ASN A 455 -13.45 10.99 -9.69
CA ASN A 455 -13.76 12.37 -9.30
C ASN A 455 -14.88 12.44 -8.26
N LYS A 456 -15.94 11.63 -8.41
CA LYS A 456 -17.02 11.56 -7.43
C LYS A 456 -16.55 10.94 -6.10
N LEU A 457 -15.63 9.98 -6.14
CA LEU A 457 -15.02 9.43 -4.92
C LEU A 457 -14.20 10.49 -4.18
N LYS A 458 -13.45 11.33 -4.90
CA LYS A 458 -12.75 12.48 -4.30
C LYS A 458 -13.73 13.46 -3.64
N VAL A 459 -14.84 13.80 -4.32
CA VAL A 459 -15.89 14.64 -3.73
C VAL A 459 -16.50 13.98 -2.48
N PHE A 460 -16.75 12.67 -2.51
CA PHE A 460 -17.22 11.92 -1.35
C PHE A 460 -16.25 12.09 -0.16
N LEU A 461 -14.95 11.90 -0.41
CA LEU A 461 -13.87 12.04 0.57
C LEU A 461 -13.59 13.49 1.00
N CYS A 462 -14.28 14.47 0.44
CA CYS A 462 -14.23 15.87 0.87
C CYS A 462 -15.48 16.28 1.66
N GLN A 463 -16.32 15.33 2.09
CA GLN A 463 -17.47 15.64 2.93
C GLN A 463 -17.05 15.87 4.39
N PRO A 464 -17.40 17.02 5.01
CA PRO A 464 -17.10 17.28 6.41
C PRO A 464 -17.69 16.24 7.38
N SER A 465 -18.83 15.64 7.01
CA SER A 465 -19.48 14.60 7.81
C SER A 465 -18.64 13.34 8.00
N LEU A 466 -17.63 13.08 7.16
CA LEU A 466 -16.70 11.95 7.32
C LEU A 466 -15.63 12.20 8.37
N TYR A 467 -15.42 13.45 8.76
CA TYR A 467 -14.29 13.90 9.57
C TYR A 467 -14.74 14.57 10.88
N VAL A 468 -15.99 14.33 11.29
CA VAL A 468 -16.52 14.81 12.58
C VAL A 468 -15.61 14.32 13.73
N GLY A 469 -15.26 15.23 14.65
CA GLY A 469 -14.38 14.94 15.78
C GLY A 469 -12.88 14.96 15.47
N ILE A 470 -12.49 15.28 14.23
CA ILE A 470 -11.10 15.55 13.88
C ILE A 470 -10.71 16.99 14.33
N PRO A 471 -9.49 17.23 14.83
CA PRO A 471 -9.02 18.57 15.18
C PRO A 471 -9.12 19.53 14.00
N SER A 472 -9.56 20.75 14.27
CA SER A 472 -9.81 21.80 13.27
C SER A 472 -8.61 22.17 12.39
N GLU A 473 -7.39 21.91 12.83
CA GLU A 473 -6.16 22.08 12.04
C GLU A 473 -6.08 21.10 10.86
N THR A 474 -6.69 19.92 11.01
CA THR A 474 -6.78 18.90 9.95
C THR A 474 -7.95 19.19 8.98
N ASP A 475 -9.02 19.84 9.46
CA ASP A 475 -10.13 20.31 8.60
C ASP A 475 -9.63 21.30 7.53
N VAL A 476 -8.76 22.24 7.89
CA VAL A 476 -8.22 23.23 6.95
C VAL A 476 -7.46 22.57 5.79
N MET A 477 -6.77 21.44 6.03
CA MET A 477 -6.04 20.71 4.99
C MET A 477 -6.93 19.88 4.08
N LEU A 478 -8.11 19.45 4.55
CA LEU A 478 -9.06 18.64 3.78
C LEU A 478 -9.85 19.44 2.75
N PHE A 479 -10.10 20.73 3.00
CA PHE A 479 -11.00 21.56 2.20
C PHE A 479 -10.31 22.64 1.35
N GLN A 480 -8.97 22.69 1.29
CA GLN A 480 -8.22 23.69 0.52
C GLN A 480 -8.21 23.48 -1.01
N ARG A 481 -8.82 22.42 -1.54
CA ARG A 481 -9.10 22.30 -2.98
C ARG A 481 -10.61 22.37 -3.24
N GLN A 482 -11.16 23.59 -3.14
CA GLN A 482 -12.48 23.90 -3.73
C GLN A 482 -12.39 24.31 -5.21
N ASP A 483 -11.20 24.34 -5.80
CA ASP A 483 -11.04 24.57 -7.24
C ASP A 483 -10.92 23.23 -8.00
N ILE A 484 -12.03 22.51 -8.14
CA ILE A 484 -12.24 21.49 -9.19
C ILE A 484 -13.48 21.86 -10.00
#